data_AF-A0A844D6M0-F1
#
_entry.id   AF-A0A844D6M0-F1
#
_cell.length_a   1.000
_cell.length_b   1.000
_cell.length_c   1.000
_cell.angle_alpha   90.00
_cell.angle_beta   90.00
_cell.angle_gamma   90.00
#
_symmetry.space_group_name_H-M   'P 1'
#
loop_
_entity.id
_entity.type
_entity.pdbx_description
1 polymer ?
#
loop_
_entity_poly.entity_id
_entity_poly.type
_entity_poly.pdbx_seq_one_letter_code
_entity_poly.pdbx_strand_id
1 'polypeptide(L)'
;MKIIDQRYLDSGNRYSTQPCLLGILELEPVTEAATEQLQQRLYAALPGLRRLHGLVGKRADQIPAVVELVQQTALELRRLALNEVTLGFVGVVPGMPGRYRMVLPYNAQSAAAPTLAMATQLVNAMLAGRSFNVKAGLARLRALADRRSKPRGTLMQTARTLLASVIPKRTFAAPFLAPRLS
;
A
#
# COMPACT_ATOMS: atom_id res chain seq x y z
N MET A 1 -0.65 -15.47 -18.15
CA MET A 1 -0.36 -14.08 -17.75
C MET A 1 0.86 -14.03 -16.84
N LYS A 2 1.76 -13.04 -17.00
CA LYS A 2 2.99 -12.89 -16.22
C LYS A 2 3.37 -11.43 -15.97
N ILE A 3 4.09 -11.16 -14.88
CA ILE A 3 4.69 -9.85 -14.63
C ILE A 3 6.05 -9.84 -15.32
N ILE A 4 6.29 -8.91 -16.24
CA ILE A 4 7.53 -8.84 -17.04
C ILE A 4 8.49 -7.74 -16.59
N ASP A 5 7.99 -6.76 -15.85
CA ASP A 5 8.79 -5.69 -15.25
C ASP A 5 8.12 -5.25 -13.97
N GLN A 6 8.93 -4.87 -12.99
CA GLN A 6 8.47 -4.44 -11.70
C GLN A 6 9.48 -3.52 -11.03
N ARG A 7 9.02 -2.33 -10.63
CA ARG A 7 9.86 -1.34 -9.95
C ARG A 7 9.10 -0.57 -8.89
N TYR A 8 9.84 -0.10 -7.90
CA TYR A 8 9.34 0.80 -6.88
C TYR A 8 9.50 2.24 -7.36
N LEU A 9 8.46 3.04 -7.16
CA LEU A 9 8.44 4.47 -7.39
C LEU A 9 8.39 5.16 -6.02
N ASP A 10 9.19 6.21 -5.86
CA ASP A 10 9.17 7.05 -4.67
C ASP A 10 7.87 7.86 -4.56
N SER A 11 7.65 8.48 -3.40
CA SER A 11 6.55 9.43 -3.18
C SER A 11 6.65 10.65 -4.11
N GLY A 12 5.52 11.31 -4.36
CA GLY A 12 5.48 12.49 -5.25
C GLY A 12 5.67 12.14 -6.73
N ASN A 13 5.37 10.91 -7.13
CA ASN A 13 5.46 10.48 -8.51
C ASN A 13 4.24 10.92 -9.33
N ARG A 14 4.32 10.78 -10.66
CA ARG A 14 3.25 11.15 -11.62
C ARG A 14 1.90 10.44 -11.42
N TYR A 15 1.82 9.46 -10.54
CA TYR A 15 0.61 8.67 -10.29
C TYR A 15 0.02 8.92 -8.91
N SER A 16 0.84 9.17 -7.89
CA SER A 16 0.41 9.38 -6.51
C SER A 16 1.44 10.16 -5.70
N THR A 17 0.97 10.86 -4.68
CA THR A 17 1.82 11.43 -3.63
C THR A 17 2.46 10.34 -2.76
N GLN A 18 1.90 9.13 -2.73
CA GLN A 18 2.43 7.97 -2.03
C GLN A 18 3.44 7.18 -2.89
N PRO A 19 4.39 6.45 -2.27
CA PRO A 19 5.24 5.52 -3.00
C PRO A 19 4.38 4.44 -3.65
N CYS A 20 4.77 4.01 -4.85
CA CYS A 20 3.97 3.12 -5.68
C CYS A 20 4.79 1.92 -6.18
N LEU A 21 4.14 0.78 -6.29
CA LEU A 21 4.66 -0.32 -7.08
C LEU A 21 4.15 -0.16 -8.51
N LEU A 22 5.07 -0.09 -9.47
CA LEU A 22 4.74 -0.18 -10.89
C LEU A 22 5.07 -1.59 -11.36
N GLY A 23 4.08 -2.29 -11.91
CA GLY A 23 4.25 -3.57 -12.58
C GLY A 23 3.81 -3.48 -14.04
N ILE A 24 4.45 -4.27 -14.90
CA ILE A 24 3.98 -4.51 -16.28
C ILE A 24 3.51 -5.95 -16.38
N LEU A 25 2.25 -6.12 -16.75
CA LEU A 25 1.57 -7.40 -16.90
C LEU A 25 1.48 -7.74 -18.39
N GLU A 26 2.04 -8.87 -18.80
CA GLU A 26 1.83 -9.45 -20.11
C GLU A 26 0.69 -10.48 -20.06
N LEU A 27 -0.27 -10.30 -20.95
CA LEU A 27 -1.51 -11.06 -21.02
C LEU A 27 -1.68 -11.66 -22.42
N GLU A 28 -1.93 -12.96 -22.47
CA GLU A 28 -2.45 -13.63 -23.65
C GLU A 28 -3.96 -13.36 -23.74
N PRO A 29 -4.55 -13.28 -24.96
CA PRO A 29 -5.98 -13.06 -25.12
C PRO A 29 -6.81 -14.06 -24.31
N VAL A 30 -7.76 -13.54 -23.53
CA VAL A 30 -8.71 -14.34 -22.75
C VAL A 30 -10.10 -14.08 -23.31
N THR A 31 -10.87 -15.15 -23.53
CA THR A 31 -12.23 -15.05 -24.04
C THR A 31 -13.16 -14.40 -23.00
N GLU A 32 -14.25 -13.81 -23.47
CA GLU A 32 -15.25 -13.19 -22.60
C GLU A 32 -15.86 -14.22 -21.64
N ALA A 33 -16.26 -15.39 -22.14
CA ALA A 33 -16.78 -16.49 -21.32
C ALA A 33 -15.79 -16.95 -20.23
N ALA A 34 -14.49 -17.03 -20.53
CA ALA A 34 -13.48 -17.37 -19.53
C ALA A 34 -13.32 -16.26 -18.48
N THR A 35 -13.49 -15.00 -18.89
CA THR A 35 -13.43 -13.83 -18.00
C THR A 35 -14.62 -13.80 -17.04
N GLU A 36 -15.83 -14.12 -17.50
CA GLU A 36 -17.02 -14.22 -16.65
C GLU A 36 -16.89 -15.35 -15.62
N GLN A 37 -16.44 -16.53 -16.04
CA GLN A 37 -16.20 -17.66 -15.14
C GLN A 37 -15.11 -17.33 -14.11
N LEU A 38 -14.03 -16.66 -14.53
CA LEU A 38 -13.00 -16.16 -13.63
C LEU A 38 -13.59 -15.22 -12.58
N GLN A 39 -14.40 -14.24 -13.01
CA GLN A 39 -15.02 -13.28 -12.10
C GLN A 39 -15.90 -13.97 -11.06
N GLN A 40 -16.71 -14.94 -11.47
CA GLN A 40 -17.55 -15.72 -10.54
C GLN A 40 -16.70 -16.48 -9.51
N ARG A 41 -15.63 -17.16 -9.96
CA ARG A 41 -14.69 -17.89 -9.08
C ARG A 41 -13.99 -16.95 -8.10
N LEU A 42 -13.55 -15.79 -8.57
CA LEU A 42 -12.92 -14.76 -7.73
C LEU A 42 -13.90 -14.22 -6.69
N TYR A 43 -15.15 -13.93 -7.07
CA TYR A 43 -16.16 -13.44 -6.12
C TYR A 43 -16.55 -14.48 -5.07
N ALA A 44 -16.49 -15.76 -5.40
CA ALA A 44 -16.68 -16.83 -4.42
C ALA A 44 -15.52 -16.89 -3.42
N ALA A 45 -14.27 -16.77 -3.89
CA ALA A 45 -13.08 -16.85 -3.04
C ALA A 45 -12.79 -15.57 -2.24
N LEU A 46 -13.13 -14.41 -2.82
CA LEU A 46 -12.88 -13.07 -2.28
C LEU A 46 -14.16 -12.21 -2.41
N PRO A 47 -15.17 -12.41 -1.54
CA PRO A 47 -16.45 -11.71 -1.66
C PRO A 47 -16.34 -10.17 -1.61
N GLY A 48 -15.28 -9.64 -0.99
CA GLY A 48 -15.02 -8.21 -0.91
C GLY A 48 -14.75 -7.55 -2.27
N LEU A 49 -14.39 -8.31 -3.30
CA LEU A 49 -14.19 -7.81 -4.66
C LEU A 49 -15.42 -7.15 -5.27
N ARG A 50 -16.63 -7.58 -4.88
CA ARG A 50 -17.89 -6.99 -5.37
C ARG A 50 -17.98 -5.48 -5.06
N ARG A 51 -17.33 -5.02 -3.99
CA ARG A 51 -17.28 -3.62 -3.60
C ARG A 51 -16.23 -2.81 -4.36
N LEU A 52 -15.30 -3.47 -5.03
CA LEU A 52 -14.22 -2.86 -5.81
C LEU A 52 -14.55 -2.73 -7.30
N HIS A 53 -15.73 -3.20 -7.70
CA HIS A 53 -16.24 -2.99 -9.05
C HIS A 53 -16.32 -1.49 -9.36
N GLY A 54 -15.71 -1.05 -10.45
CA GLY A 54 -15.68 0.36 -10.85
C GLY A 54 -14.72 1.28 -10.05
N LEU A 55 -14.10 0.81 -8.96
CA LEU A 55 -13.10 1.58 -8.19
C LEU A 55 -11.67 1.49 -8.79
N VAL A 56 -11.58 1.04 -10.03
CA VAL A 56 -10.33 0.92 -10.77
C VAL A 56 -10.07 2.22 -11.53
N GLY A 57 -8.97 2.91 -11.18
CA GLY A 57 -8.53 4.07 -11.94
C GLY A 57 -8.03 3.64 -13.34
N LYS A 58 -8.78 3.98 -14.38
CA LYS A 58 -8.38 3.71 -15.78
C LYS A 58 -7.69 4.94 -16.37
N ARG A 59 -6.56 4.73 -17.05
CA ARG A 59 -5.91 5.75 -17.88
C ARG A 59 -5.98 5.44 -19.38
N ALA A 60 -6.83 4.48 -19.77
CA ALA A 60 -7.11 4.09 -21.15
C ALA A 60 -8.48 3.41 -21.24
N ASP A 61 -9.17 3.57 -22.37
CA ASP A 61 -10.52 3.03 -22.57
C ASP A 61 -10.54 1.53 -22.86
N GLN A 62 -9.45 0.99 -23.42
CA GLN A 62 -9.34 -0.41 -23.86
C GLN A 62 -8.48 -1.24 -22.92
N ILE A 63 -8.99 -1.49 -21.71
CA ILE A 63 -8.34 -2.37 -20.74
C ILE A 63 -9.17 -3.67 -20.64
N PRO A 64 -8.58 -4.85 -20.90
CA PRO A 64 -9.30 -6.12 -20.72
C PRO A 64 -9.73 -6.29 -19.27
N ALA A 65 -10.96 -6.77 -19.06
CA ALA A 65 -11.53 -6.96 -17.73
C ALA A 65 -10.66 -7.87 -16.83
N VAL A 66 -9.92 -8.83 -17.40
CA VAL A 66 -8.95 -9.65 -16.64
C VAL A 66 -7.86 -8.81 -15.96
N VAL A 67 -7.38 -7.73 -16.59
CA VAL A 67 -6.37 -6.84 -15.99
C VAL A 67 -6.97 -6.09 -14.79
N GLU A 68 -8.23 -5.66 -14.91
CA GLU A 68 -8.97 -5.02 -13.82
C GLU A 68 -9.20 -5.99 -12.66
N LEU A 69 -9.55 -7.24 -12.96
CA LEU A 69 -9.70 -8.29 -11.95
C LEU A 69 -8.39 -8.56 -11.20
N VAL A 70 -7.23 -8.54 -11.88
CA VAL A 70 -5.92 -8.65 -11.20
C VAL A 70 -5.70 -7.47 -10.25
N GLN A 71 -6.04 -6.25 -10.68
CA GLN A 71 -5.91 -5.08 -9.83
C GLN A 71 -6.80 -5.18 -8.59
N GLN A 72 -8.09 -5.43 -8.79
CA GLN A 72 -9.07 -5.57 -7.71
C GLN A 72 -8.65 -6.67 -6.74
N THR A 73 -8.16 -7.79 -7.26
CA THR A 73 -7.60 -8.89 -6.47
C THR A 73 -6.41 -8.42 -5.63
N ALA A 74 -5.46 -7.70 -6.21
CA ALA A 74 -4.33 -7.16 -5.45
C ALA A 74 -4.78 -6.18 -4.35
N LEU A 75 -5.75 -5.31 -4.62
CA LEU A 75 -6.29 -4.38 -3.63
C LEU A 75 -7.02 -5.11 -2.50
N GLU A 76 -7.86 -6.09 -2.82
CA GLU A 76 -8.59 -6.87 -1.80
C GLU A 76 -7.65 -7.71 -0.95
N LEU A 77 -6.63 -8.33 -1.55
CA LEU A 77 -5.62 -9.08 -0.80
C LEU A 77 -4.88 -8.19 0.21
N ARG A 78 -4.58 -6.93 -0.14
CA ARG A 78 -3.94 -5.97 0.79
C ARG A 78 -4.89 -5.48 1.85
N ARG A 79 -6.17 -5.27 1.51
CA ARG A 79 -7.20 -4.97 2.50
C ARG A 79 -7.30 -6.09 3.54
N LEU A 80 -7.32 -7.35 3.10
CA LEU A 80 -7.45 -8.53 3.96
C LEU A 80 -6.17 -8.85 4.77
N ALA A 81 -4.99 -8.64 4.19
CA ALA A 81 -3.73 -8.95 4.84
C ALA A 81 -3.24 -7.80 5.72
N LEU A 82 -3.39 -6.55 5.28
CA LEU A 82 -2.67 -5.39 5.81
C LEU A 82 -3.60 -4.28 6.33
N ASN A 83 -4.92 -4.47 6.24
CA ASN A 83 -5.92 -3.43 6.48
C ASN A 83 -5.66 -2.15 5.64
N GLU A 84 -5.15 -2.33 4.42
CA GLU A 84 -4.76 -1.24 3.56
C GLU A 84 -5.79 -1.01 2.46
N VAL A 85 -6.27 0.22 2.34
CA VAL A 85 -7.20 0.65 1.29
C VAL A 85 -6.52 1.74 0.47
N THR A 86 -6.24 1.44 -0.80
CA THR A 86 -5.59 2.34 -1.75
C THR A 86 -6.30 2.27 -3.09
N LEU A 87 -6.23 3.35 -3.88
CA LEU A 87 -6.65 3.33 -5.28
C LEU A 87 -5.43 3.08 -6.17
N GLY A 88 -5.56 2.13 -7.10
CA GLY A 88 -4.53 1.86 -8.09
C GLY A 88 -4.93 2.36 -9.47
N PHE A 89 -3.97 2.37 -10.38
CA PHE A 89 -4.18 2.71 -11.78
C PHE A 89 -3.80 1.57 -12.70
N VAL A 90 -4.59 1.39 -13.76
CA VAL A 90 -4.27 0.53 -14.90
C VAL A 90 -4.25 1.35 -16.19
N GLY A 91 -3.37 0.96 -17.11
CA GLY A 91 -3.30 1.55 -18.44
C GLY A 91 -2.48 0.72 -19.39
N VAL A 92 -2.48 1.11 -20.66
CA VAL A 92 -1.67 0.46 -21.70
C VAL A 92 -0.20 0.89 -21.62
N VAL A 93 0.69 0.05 -22.14
CA VAL A 93 2.08 0.44 -22.40
C VAL A 93 2.21 0.84 -23.88
N PRO A 94 2.59 2.10 -24.18
CA PRO A 94 2.74 2.54 -25.58
C PRO A 94 3.71 1.65 -26.37
N GLY A 95 3.35 1.30 -27.60
CA GLY A 95 4.17 0.46 -28.49
C GLY A 95 4.29 -1.01 -28.09
N MET A 96 3.52 -1.46 -27.08
CA MET A 96 3.65 -2.80 -26.50
C MET A 96 2.26 -3.46 -26.35
N PRO A 97 1.67 -3.99 -27.44
CA PRO A 97 0.36 -4.64 -27.39
C PRO A 97 0.36 -5.86 -26.46
N GLY A 98 -0.76 -6.12 -25.79
CA GLY A 98 -0.90 -7.20 -24.81
C GLY A 98 -0.18 -6.94 -23.47
N ARG A 99 0.39 -5.75 -23.28
CA ARG A 99 1.09 -5.36 -22.04
C ARG A 99 0.41 -4.18 -21.36
N TYR A 100 0.18 -4.36 -20.07
CA TYR A 100 -0.60 -3.43 -19.26
C TYR A 100 0.21 -2.98 -18.05
N ARG A 101 0.23 -1.67 -17.84
CA ARG A 101 0.85 -1.05 -16.67
C ARG A 101 -0.13 -1.08 -15.52
N MET A 102 0.32 -1.57 -14.37
CA MET A 102 -0.37 -1.48 -13.09
C MET A 102 0.44 -0.59 -12.16
N VAL A 103 -0.20 0.38 -11.52
CA VAL A 103 0.42 1.23 -10.50
C VAL A 103 -0.38 1.12 -9.21
N LEU A 104 0.26 0.63 -8.15
CA LEU A 104 -0.36 0.32 -6.87
C LEU A 104 0.37 1.09 -5.76
N PRO A 105 -0.22 2.17 -5.20
CA PRO A 105 0.32 2.86 -4.03
C PRO A 105 0.50 1.92 -2.85
N TYR A 106 1.51 2.13 -2.00
CA TYR A 106 1.70 1.28 -0.83
C TYR A 106 2.20 1.96 0.45
N ASN A 107 1.78 1.38 1.57
CA ASN A 107 2.28 1.66 2.92
C ASN A 107 3.31 0.60 3.36
N ALA A 108 3.17 -0.65 2.91
CA ALA A 108 4.04 -1.76 3.25
C ALA A 108 4.82 -2.29 2.02
N GLN A 109 5.97 -1.66 1.72
CA GLN A 109 6.83 -2.01 0.56
C GLN A 109 7.16 -3.52 0.40
N SER A 110 7.39 -4.21 1.51
CA SER A 110 7.75 -5.63 1.61
C SER A 110 6.60 -6.55 1.22
N ALA A 111 5.36 -6.07 1.32
CA ALA A 111 4.17 -6.81 0.91
C ALA A 111 3.62 -6.34 -0.44
N ALA A 112 4.03 -5.17 -0.95
CA ALA A 112 3.54 -4.61 -2.21
C ALA A 112 3.79 -5.56 -3.39
N ALA A 113 5.06 -5.94 -3.60
CA ALA A 113 5.45 -6.83 -4.68
C ALA A 113 4.88 -8.25 -4.53
N PRO A 114 4.99 -8.90 -3.36
CA PRO A 114 4.37 -10.20 -3.12
C PRO A 114 2.86 -10.23 -3.29
N THR A 115 2.15 -9.14 -2.97
CA THR A 115 0.70 -9.11 -3.18
C THR A 115 0.35 -9.11 -4.66
N LEU A 116 1.02 -8.30 -5.49
CA LEU A 116 0.78 -8.30 -6.92
C LEU A 116 1.08 -9.68 -7.53
N ALA A 117 2.19 -10.30 -7.14
CA ALA A 117 2.54 -11.65 -7.57
C ALA A 117 1.47 -12.68 -7.15
N MET A 118 0.99 -12.64 -5.90
CA MET A 118 -0.07 -13.52 -5.43
C MET A 118 -1.39 -13.30 -6.18
N ALA A 119 -1.76 -12.05 -6.48
CA ALA A 119 -2.95 -11.74 -7.26
C ALA A 119 -2.85 -12.33 -8.68
N THR A 120 -1.71 -12.15 -9.36
CA THR A 120 -1.46 -12.74 -10.67
C THR A 120 -1.52 -14.28 -10.62
N GLN A 121 -0.94 -14.90 -9.60
CA GLN A 121 -0.97 -16.36 -9.41
C GLN A 121 -2.38 -16.88 -9.15
N LEU A 122 -3.16 -16.20 -8.30
CA LEU A 122 -4.55 -16.53 -7.99
C LEU A 122 -5.42 -16.47 -9.25
N VAL A 123 -5.31 -15.38 -10.02
CA VAL A 123 -6.07 -15.21 -11.26
C VAL A 123 -5.68 -16.28 -12.29
N ASN A 124 -4.38 -16.54 -12.47
CA ASN A 124 -3.91 -17.63 -13.36
C ASN A 124 -4.43 -19.00 -12.92
N ALA A 125 -4.43 -19.30 -11.62
CA ALA A 125 -4.96 -20.56 -11.11
C ALA A 125 -6.46 -20.70 -11.41
N MET A 126 -7.23 -19.65 -11.16
CA MET A 126 -8.68 -19.66 -11.41
C MET A 126 -9.04 -19.69 -12.89
N LEU A 127 -8.29 -19.02 -13.76
CA LEU A 127 -8.42 -19.15 -15.22
C LEU A 127 -8.20 -20.60 -15.66
N ALA A 128 -7.18 -21.26 -15.11
CA ALA A 128 -6.87 -22.66 -15.37
C ALA A 128 -7.81 -23.65 -14.65
N GLY A 129 -8.85 -23.19 -13.96
CA GLY A 129 -9.76 -24.06 -13.20
C GLY A 129 -9.13 -24.75 -11.98
N ARG A 130 -7.99 -24.26 -11.49
CA ARG A 130 -7.26 -24.81 -10.33
C ARG A 130 -7.65 -24.10 -9.03
N SER A 131 -7.62 -24.86 -7.94
CA SER A 131 -7.76 -24.30 -6.59
C SER A 131 -6.54 -23.46 -6.19
N PHE A 132 -6.75 -22.46 -5.34
CA PHE A 132 -5.67 -21.65 -4.77
C PHE A 132 -5.87 -21.46 -3.26
N ASN A 133 -4.83 -21.71 -2.46
CA ASN A 133 -4.91 -21.57 -1.00
C ASN A 133 -4.75 -20.10 -0.58
N VAL A 134 -5.85 -19.35 -0.65
CA VAL A 134 -5.91 -17.92 -0.29
C VAL A 134 -5.50 -17.71 1.17
N LYS A 135 -5.94 -18.57 2.09
CA LYS A 135 -5.64 -18.46 3.53
C LYS A 135 -4.13 -18.51 3.80
N ALA A 136 -3.43 -19.46 3.19
CA ALA A 136 -1.97 -19.56 3.33
C ALA A 136 -1.25 -18.34 2.70
N GLY A 137 -1.71 -17.87 1.55
CA GLY A 137 -1.15 -16.66 0.93
C GLY A 137 -1.32 -15.41 1.79
N LEU A 138 -2.51 -15.19 2.37
CA LEU A 138 -2.77 -14.08 3.29
C LEU A 138 -1.88 -14.14 4.54
N ALA A 139 -1.66 -15.33 5.10
CA ALA A 139 -0.75 -15.50 6.24
C ALA A 139 0.69 -15.11 5.90
N ARG A 140 1.16 -15.47 4.69
CA ARG A 140 2.49 -15.05 4.21
C ARG A 140 2.58 -13.54 4.01
N LEU A 141 1.55 -12.91 3.43
CA LEU A 141 1.51 -11.45 3.26
C LEU A 141 1.55 -10.70 4.60
N ARG A 142 0.81 -11.18 5.60
CA ARG A 142 0.87 -10.65 6.98
C ARG A 142 2.28 -10.73 7.56
N ALA A 143 2.88 -11.91 7.51
CA ALA A 143 4.24 -12.12 8.00
C ALA A 143 5.28 -11.20 7.31
N LEU A 144 5.11 -10.90 6.01
CA LEU A 144 5.98 -9.99 5.26
C LEU A 144 5.81 -8.52 5.68
N ALA A 145 4.61 -8.13 6.10
CA ALA A 145 4.34 -6.80 6.61
C ALA A 145 4.82 -6.64 8.07
N ASP A 146 4.58 -7.65 8.91
CA ASP A 146 4.92 -7.65 10.34
C ASP A 146 6.42 -7.59 10.61
N ARG A 147 7.26 -8.11 9.69
CA ARG A 147 8.73 -8.00 9.74
C ARG A 147 9.25 -6.55 9.89
N ARG A 148 8.39 -5.54 9.76
CA ARG A 148 8.70 -4.13 9.97
C ARG A 148 7.91 -3.40 11.07
N SER A 149 7.20 -4.10 11.95
CA SER A 149 6.73 -3.46 13.20
C SER A 149 7.88 -3.29 14.23
N LYS A 150 9.12 -3.05 13.77
CA LYS A 150 10.08 -2.31 14.60
C LYS A 150 9.62 -0.85 14.53
N PRO A 151 9.28 -0.21 15.67
CA PRO A 151 8.76 1.14 15.66
C PRO A 151 9.73 2.04 14.91
N ARG A 152 9.21 2.84 13.98
CA ARG A 152 9.92 4.04 13.52
C ARG A 152 10.20 4.86 14.77
N GLY A 153 11.45 4.87 15.21
CA GLY A 153 11.89 5.74 16.28
C GLY A 153 11.51 7.18 15.95
N THR A 154 10.90 7.83 16.94
CA THR A 154 10.98 9.26 17.20
C THR A 154 10.24 10.20 16.24
N LEU A 155 9.02 10.56 16.62
CA LEU A 155 8.55 11.95 16.63
C LEU A 155 7.31 12.07 17.54
N MET A 156 7.50 11.81 18.84
CA MET A 156 6.73 12.51 19.87
C MET A 156 7.57 13.73 20.28
N GLN A 157 7.37 14.83 19.58
CA GLN A 157 7.82 16.14 20.04
C GLN A 157 6.58 16.98 20.26
N THR A 158 5.89 16.75 21.38
CA THR A 158 4.90 17.69 21.91
C THR A 158 4.86 17.63 23.43
N ALA A 159 4.97 18.82 24.03
CA ALA A 159 4.69 19.18 25.41
C ALA A 159 5.73 18.81 26.50
N ARG A 160 6.84 19.57 26.53
CA ARG A 160 7.46 20.01 27.79
C ARG A 160 7.78 21.51 27.73
N THR A 161 6.73 22.30 27.59
CA THR A 161 6.77 23.73 27.88
C THR A 161 5.53 24.03 28.71
N LEU A 162 5.68 23.98 30.03
CA LEU A 162 4.87 24.66 31.06
C LEU A 162 5.31 24.08 32.41
N LEU A 163 5.96 24.95 33.21
CA LEU A 163 6.29 24.87 34.64
C LEU A 163 7.80 25.06 34.93
N ALA A 164 8.31 26.28 34.71
CA ALA A 164 9.39 26.85 35.52
C ALA A 164 9.69 28.31 35.09
N SER A 165 8.79 29.27 35.35
CA SER A 165 9.18 30.69 35.29
C SER A 165 8.24 31.61 36.07
N VAL A 166 7.98 31.33 37.35
CA VAL A 166 7.59 32.37 38.30
C VAL A 166 8.20 32.03 39.67
N ILE A 167 9.45 32.41 39.89
CA ILE A 167 9.98 32.64 41.24
C ILE A 167 10.67 34.01 41.18
N PRO A 168 10.09 35.06 41.79
CA PRO A 168 10.76 36.35 41.90
C PRO A 168 11.92 36.25 42.91
N LYS A 169 13.09 36.74 42.49
CA LYS A 169 14.26 36.92 43.35
C LYS A 169 13.92 37.97 44.43
N ARG A 170 13.81 37.54 45.69
CA ARG A 170 13.90 38.43 46.86
C ARG A 170 15.37 38.48 47.29
N THR A 171 16.08 39.53 46.89
CA THR A 171 17.33 39.95 47.53
C THR A 171 16.98 40.76 48.77
N PHE A 172 17.12 40.15 49.95
CA PHE A 172 17.29 40.87 51.21
C PHE A 172 18.77 41.24 51.33
N ALA A 173 19.08 42.53 51.29
CA ALA A 173 20.37 43.07 51.72
C ALA A 173 20.10 43.88 53.00
N ALA A 174 20.63 43.40 54.12
CA ALA A 174 20.66 44.14 55.38
C ALA A 174 21.90 45.06 55.40
N PRO A 175 21.82 46.28 55.97
CA PRO A 175 22.97 47.17 56.07
C PRO A 175 23.80 46.84 57.31
N PHE A 176 25.11 46.60 57.13
CA PHE A 176 26.06 46.62 58.24
C PHE A 176 26.66 48.02 58.37
N LEU A 177 26.32 48.67 59.48
CA LEU A 177 26.97 49.87 60.00
C LEU A 177 28.28 49.49 60.69
N ALA A 178 29.40 50.12 60.30
CA ALA A 178 30.45 50.62 61.20
C ALA A 178 31.53 51.35 60.39
N PRO A 179 31.97 52.53 60.86
CA PRO A 179 33.39 52.61 61.21
C PRO A 179 33.59 53.34 62.55
N ARG A 180 34.53 52.84 63.36
CA ARG A 180 35.21 53.65 64.38
C ARG A 180 36.71 53.55 64.16
N LEU A 181 37.27 54.75 64.03
CA LEU A 181 38.67 55.10 63.88
C LEU A 181 39.46 54.73 65.14
N SER A 182 40.74 54.45 64.95
CA SER A 182 41.79 54.66 65.97
C SER A 182 42.31 56.09 65.85
#